data_AF-A0A3D3FCG6-F1
#
_entry.id   AF-A0A3D3FCG6-F1
#
_cell.length_a   1.000
_cell.length_b   1.000
_cell.length_c   1.000
_cell.angle_alpha   90.00
_cell.angle_beta   90.00
_cell.angle_gamma   90.00
#
_symmetry.space_group_name_H-M   'P 1'
#
loop_
_entity.id
_entity.type
_entity.pdbx_description
1 polymer ?
#
loop_
_entity_poly.entity_id
_entity_poly.type
_entity_poly.pdbx_seq_one_letter_code
_entity_poly.pdbx_strand_id
1 'polypeptide(L)'
;MFGRKSKEIAKLLNQISEQQKKIQSLESVLQKKANASEWYHSKAEEKKALQRRHNLELLQNKNNIDQNLSTYYQKKSHCMSSNESCFFYYLQSFTELHPDAFFGNKKLKVFPQVSLHSFINITDTAKGTDAEIYSYILSNFLSKNVDYLICEDVRDPVTKHHSYVPYFAVELDGNSHKKSVNDAALSPERRADAFARTQRSDAFKDALYKAVGIPLIRYQLSNDNKIHQSDENGIRKLTINKLSGLCKAS
;
A
#
# COMPACT_ATOMS: atom_id res chain seq x y z
N MET A 1 28.90 -70.26 55.75
CA MET A 1 28.54 -69.80 54.38
C MET A 1 27.16 -69.14 54.27
N PHE A 2 26.22 -69.32 55.21
CA PHE A 2 24.83 -68.83 55.08
C PHE A 2 24.61 -67.32 55.33
N GLY A 3 25.45 -66.66 56.15
CA GLY A 3 25.28 -65.23 56.50
C GLY A 3 25.64 -64.21 55.42
N ARG A 4 26.49 -64.57 54.43
CA ARG A 4 26.84 -63.68 53.31
C ARG A 4 25.70 -63.59 52.27
N LYS A 5 25.06 -64.72 51.96
CA LYS A 5 23.93 -64.79 51.03
C LYS A 5 22.71 -63.98 51.53
N SER A 6 22.45 -64.00 52.84
CA SER A 6 21.33 -63.23 53.43
C SER A 6 21.53 -61.70 53.32
N LYS A 7 22.76 -61.19 53.52
CA LYS A 7 23.08 -59.78 53.32
C LYS A 7 22.98 -59.34 51.86
N GLU A 8 23.34 -60.24 50.94
CA GLU A 8 23.27 -60.01 49.49
C GLU A 8 21.81 -59.96 49.00
N ILE A 9 20.95 -60.85 49.50
CA ILE A 9 19.50 -60.81 49.26
C ILE A 9 18.88 -59.50 49.78
N ALA A 10 19.22 -59.08 51.01
CA ALA A 10 18.71 -57.83 51.57
C ALA A 10 19.13 -56.60 50.73
N LYS A 11 20.37 -56.59 50.22
CA LYS A 11 20.87 -55.55 49.33
C LYS A 11 20.11 -55.51 47.99
N LEU A 12 19.85 -56.68 47.40
CA LEU A 12 19.07 -56.80 46.16
C LEU A 12 17.61 -56.34 46.35
N LEU A 13 16.97 -56.71 47.46
CA LEU A 13 15.61 -56.26 47.77
C LEU A 13 15.53 -54.74 47.94
N ASN A 14 16.54 -54.12 48.57
CA ASN A 14 16.58 -52.66 48.69
C ASN A 14 16.79 -51.98 47.33
N GLN A 15 17.66 -52.53 46.49
CA GLN A 15 17.86 -52.05 45.11
C GLN A 15 16.59 -52.17 44.26
N ILE A 16 15.84 -53.27 44.40
CA ILE A 16 14.55 -53.46 43.73
C ILE A 16 13.55 -52.40 44.22
N SER A 17 13.48 -52.14 45.53
CA SER A 17 12.61 -51.11 46.09
C SER A 17 12.96 -49.69 45.58
N GLU A 18 14.25 -49.35 45.50
CA GLU A 18 14.72 -48.09 44.93
C GLU A 18 14.40 -47.97 43.44
N GLN A 19 14.58 -49.05 42.67
CA GLN A 19 14.22 -49.09 41.25
C GLN A 19 12.71 -48.94 41.05
N GLN A 20 11.87 -49.57 41.87
CA GLN A 20 10.41 -49.42 41.83
C GLN A 20 9.98 -47.97 42.07
N LYS A 21 10.57 -47.30 43.07
CA LYS A 21 10.31 -45.86 43.32
C LYS A 21 10.74 -44.98 42.14
N LYS A 22 11.86 -45.31 41.49
CA LYS A 22 12.34 -44.59 40.30
C LYS A 22 11.43 -44.78 39.09
N ILE A 23 10.91 -45.99 38.88
CA ILE A 23 9.95 -46.30 37.82
C ILE A 23 8.67 -45.48 38.03
N GLN A 24 8.08 -45.51 39.24
CA GLN A 24 6.88 -44.72 39.56
C GLN A 24 7.09 -43.21 39.35
N SER A 25 8.26 -42.69 39.70
CA SER A 25 8.62 -41.28 39.46
C SER A 25 8.70 -40.96 37.96
N LEU A 26 9.32 -41.84 37.15
CA LEU A 26 9.43 -41.67 35.71
C LEU A 26 8.06 -41.76 35.01
N GLU A 27 7.19 -42.67 35.44
CA GLU A 27 5.81 -42.77 34.95
C GLU A 27 5.03 -41.47 35.22
N SER A 28 5.17 -40.89 36.41
CA SER A 28 4.56 -39.59 36.74
C SER A 28 5.07 -38.46 35.84
N VAL A 29 6.37 -38.42 35.55
CA VAL A 29 6.97 -37.42 34.65
C VAL A 29 6.49 -37.61 33.21
N LEU A 30 6.44 -38.85 32.72
CA LEU A 30 5.93 -39.17 31.38
C LEU A 30 4.47 -38.76 31.23
N GLN A 31 3.63 -39.05 32.23
CA GLN A 31 2.22 -38.63 32.22
C GLN A 31 2.08 -37.11 32.17
N LYS A 32 2.87 -36.38 32.96
CA LYS A 32 2.86 -34.90 32.93
C LYS A 32 3.28 -34.35 31.56
N LYS A 33 4.28 -34.97 30.91
CA LYS A 33 4.72 -34.59 29.56
C LYS A 33 3.67 -34.90 28.50
N ALA A 34 3.01 -36.06 28.58
CA ALA A 34 1.93 -36.43 27.67
C ALA A 34 0.76 -35.42 27.76
N ASN A 35 0.29 -35.12 28.97
CA ASN A 35 -0.77 -34.15 29.21
C ASN A 35 -0.40 -32.75 28.70
N ALA A 36 0.86 -32.31 28.88
CA ALA A 36 1.33 -31.04 28.36
C ALA A 36 1.34 -31.02 26.82
N SER A 37 1.80 -32.10 26.18
CA SER A 37 1.78 -32.25 24.72
C SER A 37 0.36 -32.17 24.16
N GLU A 38 -0.59 -32.89 24.77
CA GLU A 38 -2.01 -32.83 24.41
C GLU A 38 -2.58 -31.42 24.54
N TRP A 39 -2.25 -30.71 25.64
CA TRP A 39 -2.67 -29.32 25.84
C TRP A 39 -2.14 -28.38 24.75
N TYR A 40 -0.85 -28.48 24.39
CA TYR A 40 -0.27 -27.67 23.31
C TYR A 40 -0.90 -27.98 21.95
N HIS A 41 -1.15 -29.26 21.64
CA HIS A 41 -1.84 -29.64 20.41
C HIS A 41 -3.27 -29.11 20.37
N SER A 42 -4.01 -29.21 21.48
CA SER A 42 -5.36 -28.66 21.60
C SER A 42 -5.37 -27.14 21.35
N LYS A 43 -4.42 -26.39 21.94
CA LYS A 43 -4.31 -24.94 21.74
C LYS A 43 -3.94 -24.57 20.30
N ALA A 44 -3.08 -25.34 19.65
CA ALA A 44 -2.74 -25.13 18.25
C ALA A 44 -3.95 -25.36 17.32
N GLU A 45 -4.74 -26.40 17.58
CA GLU A 45 -5.96 -26.69 16.82
C GLU A 45 -7.06 -25.65 17.08
N GLU A 46 -7.24 -25.19 18.32
CA GLU A 46 -8.13 -24.06 18.64
C GLU A 46 -7.78 -22.81 17.83
N LYS A 47 -6.47 -22.46 17.77
CA LYS A 47 -6.00 -21.31 16.98
C LYS A 47 -6.27 -21.48 15.49
N LYS A 48 -6.01 -22.67 14.93
CA LYS A 48 -6.32 -22.97 13.52
C LYS A 48 -7.82 -22.89 13.25
N ALA A 49 -8.65 -23.43 14.14
CA ALA A 49 -10.10 -23.39 14.00
C ALA A 49 -10.66 -21.96 14.06
N LEU A 50 -10.11 -21.11 14.94
CA LEU A 50 -10.45 -19.69 15.00
C LEU A 50 -10.08 -18.98 13.69
N GLN A 51 -8.87 -19.23 13.17
CA GLN A 51 -8.40 -18.63 11.93
C GLN A 51 -9.23 -19.08 10.71
N ARG A 52 -9.64 -20.36 10.67
CA ARG A 52 -10.56 -20.87 9.63
C ARG A 52 -11.93 -20.19 9.69
N ARG A 53 -12.51 -20.03 10.88
CA ARG A 53 -13.80 -19.32 11.05
C ARG A 53 -13.71 -17.88 10.59
N HIS A 54 -12.66 -17.16 11.00
CA HIS A 54 -12.42 -15.78 10.55
C HIS A 54 -12.26 -15.69 9.03
N ASN A 55 -11.54 -16.63 8.40
CA ASN A 55 -11.38 -16.66 6.95
C ASN A 55 -12.69 -16.95 6.21
N LEU A 56 -13.54 -17.83 6.76
CA LEU A 56 -14.88 -18.12 6.21
C LEU A 56 -15.80 -16.91 6.31
N GLU A 57 -15.79 -16.21 7.45
CA GLU A 57 -16.57 -14.98 7.65
C GLU A 57 -16.11 -13.89 6.68
N LEU A 58 -14.81 -13.69 6.52
CA LEU A 58 -14.25 -12.78 5.51
C LEU A 58 -14.70 -13.15 4.10
N LEU A 59 -14.72 -14.43 3.75
CA LEU A 59 -15.16 -14.89 2.43
C LEU A 59 -16.66 -14.64 2.23
N GLN A 60 -17.48 -14.91 3.23
CA GLN A 60 -18.92 -14.62 3.20
C GLN A 60 -19.17 -13.11 3.05
N ASN A 61 -18.42 -12.28 3.76
CA ASN A 61 -18.50 -10.82 3.65
C ASN A 61 -18.07 -10.34 2.25
N LYS A 62 -17.00 -10.89 1.68
CA LYS A 62 -16.59 -10.59 0.29
C LYS A 62 -17.68 -10.96 -0.71
N ASN A 63 -18.22 -12.18 -0.61
CA ASN A 63 -19.31 -12.63 -1.47
C ASN A 63 -20.55 -11.74 -1.31
N ASN A 64 -20.87 -11.29 -0.09
CA ASN A 64 -21.96 -10.36 0.15
C ASN A 64 -21.73 -9.02 -0.55
N ILE A 65 -20.51 -8.47 -0.49
CA ILE A 65 -20.15 -7.24 -1.20
C ILE A 65 -20.35 -7.40 -2.70
N ASP A 66 -19.82 -8.49 -3.28
CA ASP A 66 -19.89 -8.76 -4.71
C ASP A 66 -21.34 -8.98 -5.19
N GLN A 67 -22.20 -9.54 -4.35
CA GLN A 67 -23.62 -9.75 -4.67
C GLN A 67 -24.47 -8.49 -4.45
N ASN A 68 -24.03 -7.54 -3.63
CA ASN A 68 -24.80 -6.36 -3.24
C ASN A 68 -24.07 -5.05 -3.55
N LEU A 69 -23.44 -4.98 -4.74
CA LEU A 69 -22.59 -3.84 -5.13
C LEU A 69 -23.28 -2.47 -4.95
N SER A 70 -24.58 -2.36 -5.24
CA SER A 70 -25.33 -1.11 -5.11
C SER A 70 -25.46 -0.60 -3.66
N THR A 71 -25.26 -1.47 -2.67
CA THR A 71 -25.23 -1.08 -1.24
C THR A 71 -23.92 -0.39 -0.89
N TYR A 72 -22.82 -0.78 -1.54
CA TYR A 72 -21.46 -0.34 -1.20
C TYR A 72 -20.90 0.70 -2.17
N TYR A 73 -21.39 0.73 -3.42
CA TYR A 73 -20.90 1.59 -4.48
C TYR A 73 -22.03 2.41 -5.09
N GLN A 74 -21.77 3.70 -5.29
CA GLN A 74 -22.68 4.61 -5.96
C GLN A 74 -21.94 5.44 -6.99
N LYS A 75 -22.64 5.80 -8.07
CA LYS A 75 -22.14 6.72 -9.07
C LYS A 75 -22.02 8.12 -8.46
N LYS A 76 -20.86 8.75 -8.61
CA LYS A 76 -20.69 10.18 -8.29
C LYS A 76 -21.38 11.05 -9.35
N SER A 77 -21.96 12.17 -8.94
CA SER A 77 -22.54 13.16 -9.87
C SER A 77 -21.49 13.81 -10.77
N HIS A 78 -20.25 13.94 -10.28
CA HIS A 78 -19.11 14.49 -11.00
C HIS A 78 -17.89 13.57 -10.80
N CYS A 79 -17.08 13.39 -11.85
CA CYS A 79 -15.86 12.58 -11.78
C CYS A 79 -14.72 13.29 -11.04
N MET A 80 -14.69 14.62 -11.08
CA MET A 80 -13.68 15.47 -10.44
C MET A 80 -14.31 16.39 -9.40
N SER A 81 -13.55 16.77 -8.38
CA SER A 81 -13.94 17.87 -7.47
C SER A 81 -13.97 19.21 -8.21
N SER A 82 -14.57 20.26 -7.63
CA SER A 82 -14.58 21.59 -8.25
C SER A 82 -13.17 22.14 -8.48
N ASN A 83 -12.26 21.90 -7.53
CA ASN A 83 -10.86 22.30 -7.66
C ASN A 83 -10.16 21.50 -8.76
N GLU A 84 -10.35 20.17 -8.79
CA GLU A 84 -9.77 19.34 -9.84
C GLU A 84 -10.27 19.77 -11.23
N SER A 85 -11.56 20.06 -11.36
CA SER A 85 -12.15 20.49 -12.63
C SER A 85 -11.59 21.84 -13.09
N CYS A 86 -11.43 22.78 -12.15
CA CYS A 86 -10.88 24.11 -12.42
C CYS A 86 -9.40 24.03 -12.82
N PHE A 87 -8.60 23.25 -12.08
CA PHE A 87 -7.18 23.06 -12.38
C PHE A 87 -6.97 22.35 -13.71
N PHE A 88 -7.78 21.32 -14.01
CA PHE A 88 -7.76 20.64 -15.30
C PHE A 88 -7.97 21.64 -16.45
N TYR A 89 -8.95 22.52 -16.32
CA TYR A 89 -9.22 23.55 -17.31
C TYR A 89 -8.00 24.47 -17.55
N TYR A 90 -7.32 24.91 -16.48
CA TYR A 90 -6.12 25.74 -16.63
C TYR A 90 -4.93 24.98 -17.20
N LEU A 91 -4.67 23.74 -16.77
CA LEU A 91 -3.64 22.91 -17.40
C LEU A 91 -3.90 22.81 -18.90
N GLN A 92 -5.12 22.42 -19.28
CA GLN A 92 -5.51 22.28 -20.67
C GLN A 92 -5.41 23.60 -21.44
N SER A 93 -5.70 24.74 -20.80
CA SER A 93 -5.61 26.05 -21.43
C SER A 93 -4.19 26.36 -21.89
N PHE A 94 -3.16 26.13 -21.06
CA PHE A 94 -1.78 26.49 -21.42
C PHE A 94 -0.96 25.35 -22.03
N THR A 95 -1.44 24.11 -22.04
CA THR A 95 -0.77 22.98 -22.72
C THR A 95 -1.37 22.64 -24.08
N GLU A 96 -2.67 22.87 -24.28
CA GLU A 96 -3.40 22.46 -25.49
C GLU A 96 -4.01 23.63 -26.26
N LEU A 97 -4.82 24.46 -25.59
CA LEU A 97 -5.62 25.49 -26.27
C LEU A 97 -4.78 26.70 -26.66
N HIS A 98 -3.89 27.12 -25.77
CA HIS A 98 -2.98 28.24 -25.92
C HIS A 98 -1.58 27.82 -25.44
N PRO A 99 -0.88 26.97 -26.22
CA PRO A 99 0.38 26.36 -25.79
C PRO A 99 1.39 27.43 -25.37
N ASP A 100 1.94 27.28 -24.18
CA ASP A 100 3.01 28.16 -23.71
C ASP A 100 4.25 28.01 -24.60
N ALA A 101 4.88 29.14 -24.97
CA ALA A 101 6.12 29.17 -25.74
C ALA A 101 7.25 28.35 -25.08
N PHE A 102 7.24 28.20 -23.75
CA PHE A 102 8.15 27.34 -23.00
C PHE A 102 8.14 25.88 -23.48
N PHE A 103 6.98 25.36 -23.91
CA PHE A 103 6.87 23.99 -24.42
C PHE A 103 7.32 23.85 -25.88
N GLY A 104 7.61 24.97 -26.56
CA GLY A 104 8.05 24.98 -27.95
C GLY A 104 7.02 24.33 -28.88
N ASN A 105 7.49 23.39 -29.70
CA ASN A 105 6.64 22.69 -30.67
C ASN A 105 5.99 21.41 -30.11
N LYS A 106 6.15 21.11 -28.82
CA LYS A 106 5.58 19.91 -28.22
C LYS A 106 4.06 20.01 -28.19
N LYS A 107 3.38 18.97 -28.67
CA LYS A 107 1.93 18.84 -28.54
C LYS A 107 1.64 18.11 -27.25
N LEU A 108 1.25 18.84 -26.21
CA LEU A 108 1.00 18.23 -24.91
C LEU A 108 -0.48 17.85 -24.76
N LYS A 109 -0.76 16.79 -24.01
CA LYS A 109 -2.12 16.32 -23.68
C LYS A 109 -2.26 16.07 -22.19
N VAL A 110 -3.38 16.51 -21.62
CA VAL A 110 -3.67 16.37 -20.19
C VAL A 110 -4.59 15.18 -19.95
N PHE A 111 -4.16 14.24 -19.12
CA PHE A 111 -4.94 13.09 -18.68
C PHE A 111 -5.25 13.23 -17.18
N PRO A 112 -6.53 13.36 -16.77
CA PRO A 112 -6.91 13.46 -15.37
C PRO A 112 -7.03 12.09 -14.69
N GLN A 113 -6.79 12.04 -13.38
CA GLN A 113 -7.01 10.89 -12.49
C GLN A 113 -6.39 9.57 -13.00
N VAL A 114 -5.10 9.61 -13.37
CA VAL A 114 -4.41 8.49 -14.02
C VAL A 114 -3.79 7.57 -12.98
N SER A 115 -3.99 6.25 -13.10
CA SER A 115 -3.30 5.31 -12.23
C SER A 115 -1.84 5.12 -12.65
N LEU A 116 -0.93 4.93 -11.68
CA LEU A 116 0.51 4.77 -11.96
C LEU A 116 0.80 3.60 -12.91
N HIS A 117 0.03 2.52 -12.82
CA HIS A 117 0.20 1.34 -13.69
C HIS A 117 -0.14 1.56 -15.16
N SER A 118 -0.73 2.71 -15.51
CA SER A 118 -1.02 3.04 -16.90
C SER A 118 0.19 3.60 -17.65
N PHE A 119 1.24 4.04 -16.96
CA PHE A 119 2.39 4.72 -17.59
C PHE A 119 3.76 4.43 -16.95
N ILE A 120 3.79 3.76 -15.80
CA ILE A 120 5.01 3.22 -15.19
C ILE A 120 4.93 1.69 -15.28
N ASN A 121 6.08 1.02 -15.44
CA ASN A 121 6.15 -0.44 -15.40
C ASN A 121 6.97 -0.90 -14.20
N ILE A 122 6.55 -2.02 -13.60
CA ILE A 122 7.41 -2.77 -12.68
C ILE A 122 8.45 -3.51 -13.53
N THR A 123 9.72 -3.36 -13.16
CA THR A 123 10.84 -3.99 -13.89
C THR A 123 10.78 -5.51 -13.80
N ASP A 124 11.33 -6.20 -14.80
CA ASP A 124 11.35 -7.67 -14.79
C ASP A 124 12.20 -8.24 -13.65
N THR A 125 13.22 -7.50 -13.22
CA THR A 125 13.99 -7.81 -12.00
C THR A 125 13.10 -7.87 -10.76
N ALA A 126 12.19 -6.90 -10.60
CA ALA A 126 11.26 -6.89 -9.48
C ALA A 126 10.20 -8.01 -9.58
N LYS A 127 9.81 -8.42 -10.79
CA LYS A 127 8.90 -9.57 -11.00
C LYS A 127 9.54 -10.91 -10.64
N GLY A 128 10.88 -10.99 -10.74
CA GLY A 128 11.66 -12.17 -10.37
C GLY A 128 12.03 -12.27 -8.90
N THR A 129 11.61 -11.32 -8.04
CA THR A 129 11.88 -11.38 -6.59
C THR A 129 10.97 -12.38 -5.90
N ASP A 130 11.20 -12.58 -4.60
CA ASP A 130 10.29 -13.32 -3.73
C ASP A 130 8.82 -12.86 -3.88
N ALA A 131 7.89 -13.81 -3.80
CA ALA A 131 6.47 -13.58 -4.06
C ALA A 131 5.81 -12.61 -3.07
N GLU A 132 6.23 -12.61 -1.79
CA GLU A 132 5.71 -11.67 -0.80
C GLU A 132 6.21 -10.25 -1.10
N ILE A 133 7.50 -10.12 -1.46
CA ILE A 133 8.10 -8.84 -1.86
C ILE A 133 7.42 -8.31 -3.12
N TYR A 134 7.23 -9.15 -4.13
CA TYR A 134 6.57 -8.74 -5.38
C TYR A 134 5.11 -8.35 -5.13
N SER A 135 4.38 -9.10 -4.29
CA SER A 135 3.01 -8.76 -3.90
C SER A 135 2.93 -7.40 -3.21
N TYR A 136 3.92 -7.08 -2.36
CA TYR A 136 4.03 -5.77 -1.72
C TYR A 136 4.30 -4.65 -2.73
N ILE A 137 5.22 -4.85 -3.67
CA ILE A 137 5.51 -3.89 -4.76
C ILE A 137 4.25 -3.64 -5.57
N LEU A 138 3.59 -4.71 -6.02
CA LEU A 138 2.39 -4.66 -6.85
C LEU A 138 1.24 -3.95 -6.13
N SER A 139 1.01 -4.26 -4.86
CA SER A 139 -0.06 -3.63 -4.06
C SER A 139 0.16 -2.12 -3.88
N ASN A 140 1.39 -1.71 -3.55
CA ASN A 140 1.75 -0.29 -3.47
C ASN A 140 1.63 0.43 -4.80
N PHE A 141 1.89 -0.27 -5.90
CA PHE A 141 1.85 0.29 -7.24
C PHE A 141 0.42 0.48 -7.76
N LEU A 142 -0.43 -0.55 -7.64
CA LEU A 142 -1.80 -0.55 -8.15
C LEU A 142 -2.74 0.39 -7.38
N SER A 143 -2.43 0.66 -6.11
CA SER A 143 -3.28 1.49 -5.24
C SER A 143 -3.04 3.00 -5.41
N LYS A 144 -2.16 3.42 -6.31
CA LYS A 144 -1.74 4.81 -6.46
C LYS A 144 -2.14 5.39 -7.81
N ASN A 145 -2.45 6.67 -7.79
CA ASN A 145 -2.82 7.48 -8.93
C ASN A 145 -2.07 8.81 -8.88
N VAL A 146 -2.26 9.61 -9.93
CA VAL A 146 -1.91 11.01 -9.99
C VAL A 146 -3.08 11.82 -10.50
N ASP A 147 -3.23 13.04 -10.00
CA ASP A 147 -4.35 13.90 -10.38
C ASP A 147 -4.28 14.28 -11.86
N TYR A 148 -3.09 14.61 -12.37
CA TYR A 148 -2.88 14.88 -13.80
C TYR A 148 -1.57 14.31 -14.31
N LEU A 149 -1.63 13.60 -15.43
CA LEU A 149 -0.48 13.25 -16.23
C LEU A 149 -0.48 14.08 -17.51
N ILE A 150 0.61 14.79 -17.77
CA ILE A 150 0.80 15.55 -19.00
C ILE A 150 1.76 14.76 -19.88
N CYS A 151 1.30 14.43 -21.08
CA CYS A 151 2.07 13.64 -22.04
C CYS A 151 2.37 14.46 -23.30
N GLU A 152 3.48 14.17 -23.95
CA GLU A 152 3.74 14.56 -25.32
C GLU A 152 3.01 13.60 -26.29
N ASP A 153 2.21 14.16 -27.19
CA ASP A 153 1.61 13.46 -28.31
C ASP A 153 2.65 13.29 -29.42
N VAL A 154 3.19 12.07 -29.50
CA VAL A 154 4.16 11.66 -30.51
C VAL A 154 3.42 10.87 -31.58
N ARG A 155 3.49 11.36 -32.82
CA ARG A 155 2.94 10.64 -33.97
C ARG A 155 4.03 9.83 -34.64
N ASP A 156 3.82 8.52 -34.75
CA ASP A 156 4.67 7.65 -35.56
C ASP A 156 4.66 8.15 -37.03
N PRO A 157 5.82 8.49 -37.61
CA PRO A 157 5.89 8.99 -38.97
C PRO A 157 5.41 8.00 -40.04
N VAL A 158 5.53 6.69 -39.76
CA VAL A 158 5.20 5.58 -40.66
C VAL A 158 3.76 5.15 -40.48
N THR A 159 3.39 4.71 -39.27
CA THR A 159 2.05 4.14 -39.01
C THR A 159 0.98 5.23 -38.82
N LYS A 160 1.41 6.49 -38.63
CA LYS A 160 0.55 7.63 -38.29
C LYS A 160 -0.20 7.47 -36.97
N HIS A 161 0.09 6.43 -36.19
CA HIS A 161 -0.47 6.21 -34.86
C HIS A 161 0.04 7.24 -33.87
N HIS A 162 -0.82 7.62 -32.94
CA HIS A 162 -0.50 8.51 -31.84
C HIS A 162 -0.05 7.69 -30.64
N SER A 163 1.02 8.13 -29.98
CA SER A 163 1.54 7.58 -28.74
C SER A 163 1.75 8.71 -27.75
N TYR A 164 1.34 8.49 -26.51
CA TYR A 164 1.45 9.50 -25.45
C TYR A 164 2.62 9.16 -24.53
N VAL A 165 3.65 9.99 -24.57
CA VAL A 165 4.86 9.82 -23.77
C VAL A 165 4.76 10.70 -22.51
N PRO A 166 4.83 10.14 -21.29
CA PRO A 166 4.81 10.94 -20.06
C PRO A 166 5.86 12.05 -20.07
N TYR A 167 5.43 13.30 -19.86
CA TYR A 167 6.31 14.47 -19.86
C TYR A 167 6.47 15.06 -18.46
N PHE A 168 5.37 15.27 -17.73
CA PHE A 168 5.38 15.56 -16.29
C PHE A 168 4.04 15.21 -15.65
N ALA A 169 4.02 15.18 -14.33
CA ALA A 169 2.86 14.87 -13.51
C ALA A 169 2.53 16.03 -12.56
N VAL A 170 1.26 16.18 -12.21
CA VAL A 170 0.79 17.18 -11.26
C VAL A 170 -0.14 16.56 -10.22
N GLU A 171 0.07 16.90 -8.95
CA GLU A 171 -0.81 16.59 -7.82
C GLU A 171 -1.36 17.88 -7.22
N LEU A 172 -2.62 17.86 -6.82
CA LEU A 172 -3.29 18.92 -6.06
C LEU A 172 -3.29 18.55 -4.58
N ASP A 173 -2.35 19.11 -3.84
CA ASP A 173 -2.27 18.92 -2.41
C ASP A 173 -3.29 19.84 -1.71
N GLY A 174 -4.46 19.29 -1.41
CA GLY A 174 -5.48 19.98 -0.65
C GLY A 174 -5.15 20.07 0.85
N ASN A 175 -5.82 20.99 1.55
CA ASN A 175 -5.79 21.02 3.02
C ASN A 175 -6.39 19.74 3.64
N SER A 176 -7.08 18.90 2.85
CA SER A 176 -7.53 17.55 3.20
C SER A 176 -6.41 16.60 3.62
N HIS A 177 -5.18 16.77 3.11
CA HIS A 177 -4.00 16.02 3.59
C HIS A 177 -3.70 16.32 5.07
N LYS A 178 -4.20 17.45 5.59
CA LYS A 178 -4.16 17.83 7.02
C LYS A 178 -5.51 17.65 7.73
N LYS A 179 -6.65 17.60 7.02
CA LYS A 179 -8.01 17.51 7.60
C LYS A 179 -8.55 16.09 7.80
N SER A 180 -7.86 15.02 7.40
CA SER A 180 -8.15 13.67 7.93
C SER A 180 -8.06 13.64 9.48
N VAL A 181 -7.40 14.63 10.06
CA VAL A 181 -7.30 14.93 11.50
C VAL A 181 -8.59 15.50 12.10
N ASN A 182 -9.54 15.99 11.30
CA ASN A 182 -10.77 16.65 11.77
C ASN A 182 -12.07 15.91 11.40
N ASP A 183 -11.99 14.70 10.84
CA ASP A 183 -13.19 13.88 10.67
C ASP A 183 -13.67 13.40 12.05
N ALA A 184 -14.74 14.01 12.54
CA ALA A 184 -15.33 13.72 13.86
C ALA A 184 -15.82 12.27 13.96
N ALA A 185 -16.01 11.57 12.83
CA ALA A 185 -16.42 10.17 12.79
C ALA A 185 -15.27 9.18 13.09
N LEU A 186 -14.01 9.62 13.03
CA LEU A 186 -12.85 8.76 13.28
C LEU A 186 -12.30 8.95 14.70
N SER A 187 -11.92 7.84 15.36
CA SER A 187 -11.17 7.90 16.62
C SER A 187 -9.80 8.58 16.42
N PRO A 188 -9.22 9.21 17.45
CA PRO A 188 -7.91 9.87 17.35
C PRO A 188 -6.81 9.00 16.73
N GLU A 189 -6.77 7.71 17.09
CA GLU A 189 -5.82 6.72 16.57
C GLU A 189 -6.00 6.48 15.07
N ARG A 190 -7.25 6.34 14.61
CA ARG A 190 -7.55 6.15 13.19
C ARG A 190 -7.21 7.38 12.36
N ARG A 191 -7.33 8.58 12.93
CA ARG A 191 -6.93 9.83 12.28
C ARG A 191 -5.40 9.93 12.14
N ALA A 192 -4.66 9.60 13.20
CA ALA A 192 -3.20 9.57 13.16
C ALA A 192 -2.68 8.55 12.14
N ASP A 193 -3.27 7.36 12.08
CA ASP A 193 -2.91 6.33 11.11
C ASP A 193 -3.26 6.74 9.67
N ALA A 194 -4.43 7.35 9.44
CA ALA A 194 -4.79 7.88 8.12
C ALA A 194 -3.78 8.95 7.65
N PHE A 195 -3.41 9.88 8.53
CA PHE A 195 -2.40 10.90 8.23
C PHE A 195 -1.03 10.29 7.90
N ALA A 196 -0.56 9.33 8.72
CA ALA A 196 0.69 8.63 8.48
C ALA A 196 0.68 7.83 7.17
N ARG A 197 -0.49 7.30 6.75
CA ARG A 197 -0.65 6.63 5.45
C ARG A 197 -0.54 7.62 4.29
N THR A 198 -1.13 8.82 4.41
CA THR A 198 -0.99 9.88 3.39
C THR A 198 0.47 10.30 3.24
N GLN A 199 1.18 10.58 4.34
CA GLN A 199 2.61 10.95 4.26
C GLN A 199 3.48 9.86 3.63
N ARG A 200 3.26 8.59 4.00
CA ARG A 200 3.95 7.45 3.37
C ARG A 200 3.63 7.34 1.88
N SER A 201 2.38 7.62 1.50
CA SER A 201 1.97 7.62 0.11
C SER A 201 2.67 8.71 -0.69
N ASP A 202 2.76 9.91 -0.14
CA ASP A 202 3.41 11.07 -0.78
C ASP A 202 4.92 10.84 -0.92
N ALA A 203 5.58 10.40 0.14
CA ALA A 203 7.01 10.06 0.09
C ALA A 203 7.32 8.96 -0.93
N PHE A 204 6.45 7.94 -1.05
CA PHE A 204 6.58 6.92 -2.07
C PHE A 204 6.47 7.49 -3.49
N LYS A 205 5.45 8.34 -3.76
CA LYS A 205 5.29 8.98 -5.07
C LYS A 205 6.54 9.82 -5.40
N ASP A 206 6.96 10.69 -4.49
CA ASP A 206 8.12 11.56 -4.72
C ASP A 206 9.39 10.76 -5.06
N ALA A 207 9.64 9.68 -4.31
CA ALA A 207 10.76 8.78 -4.57
C ALA A 207 10.63 8.05 -5.91
N LEU A 208 9.43 7.56 -6.24
CA LEU A 208 9.15 6.85 -7.50
C LEU A 208 9.35 7.77 -8.71
N TYR A 209 8.71 8.94 -8.72
CA TYR A 209 8.80 9.91 -9.82
C TYR A 209 10.24 10.36 -10.06
N LYS A 210 11.00 10.59 -8.99
CA LYS A 210 12.44 10.85 -9.07
C LYS A 210 13.20 9.67 -9.69
N ALA A 211 12.90 8.44 -9.28
CA ALA A 211 13.58 7.24 -9.79
C ALA A 211 13.29 6.95 -11.27
N VAL A 212 12.06 7.21 -11.72
CA VAL A 212 11.66 7.00 -13.14
C VAL A 212 11.94 8.22 -14.03
N GLY A 213 12.44 9.32 -13.46
CA GLY A 213 12.81 10.52 -14.21
C GLY A 213 11.63 11.34 -14.74
N ILE A 214 10.43 11.19 -14.16
CA ILE A 214 9.27 11.99 -14.53
C ILE A 214 9.11 13.12 -13.50
N PRO A 215 9.14 14.40 -13.89
CA PRO A 215 8.89 15.51 -12.98
C PRO A 215 7.51 15.41 -12.32
N LEU A 216 7.46 15.52 -10.99
CA LEU A 216 6.23 15.65 -10.22
C LEU A 216 6.13 17.06 -9.65
N ILE A 217 5.06 17.78 -10.02
CA ILE A 217 4.76 19.12 -9.51
C ILE A 217 3.59 18.99 -8.53
N ARG A 218 3.79 19.45 -7.29
CA ARG A 218 2.73 19.50 -6.29
C ARG A 218 2.22 20.93 -6.15
N TYR A 219 0.92 21.11 -6.33
CA TYR A 219 0.26 22.40 -6.14
C TYR A 219 -0.50 22.39 -4.82
N GLN A 220 -0.01 23.19 -3.86
CA GLN A 220 -0.68 23.36 -2.57
C GLN A 220 -1.87 24.30 -2.72
N LEU A 221 -3.08 23.81 -2.40
CA LEU A 221 -4.27 24.66 -2.36
C LEU A 221 -4.14 25.74 -1.28
N SER A 222 -4.71 26.91 -1.56
CA SER A 222 -4.82 28.04 -0.62
C SER A 222 -5.59 27.68 0.65
N ASN A 223 -5.55 28.56 1.65
CA ASN A 223 -6.16 28.32 2.96
C ASN A 223 -7.68 28.09 2.90
N ASP A 224 -8.38 28.75 1.96
CA ASP A 224 -9.80 28.53 1.71
C ASP A 224 -10.09 27.25 0.90
N ASN A 225 -9.04 26.53 0.50
CA ASN A 225 -9.07 25.25 -0.20
C ASN A 225 -9.88 25.32 -1.50
N LYS A 226 -9.76 26.43 -2.22
CA LYS A 226 -10.42 26.69 -3.50
C LYS A 226 -9.42 27.18 -4.53
N ILE A 227 -9.66 26.86 -5.79
CA ILE A 227 -8.92 27.41 -6.91
C ILE A 227 -9.76 28.50 -7.54
N HIS A 228 -9.20 29.70 -7.63
CA HIS A 228 -9.84 30.88 -8.20
C HIS A 228 -9.29 31.19 -9.58
N GLN A 229 -10.05 31.98 -10.35
CA GLN A 229 -9.61 32.44 -11.67
C GLN A 229 -8.29 33.24 -11.63
N SER A 230 -8.05 33.98 -10.54
CA SER A 230 -6.79 34.68 -10.33
C SER A 230 -5.57 33.76 -10.28
N ASP A 231 -5.76 32.47 -10.01
CA ASP A 231 -4.68 31.51 -9.80
C ASP A 231 -4.11 30.97 -11.11
N GLU A 232 -4.82 31.09 -12.24
CA GLU A 232 -4.43 30.53 -13.54
C GLU A 232 -2.98 30.91 -13.93
N ASN A 233 -2.66 32.20 -13.88
CA ASN A 233 -1.31 32.69 -14.20
C ASN A 233 -0.26 32.22 -13.19
N GLY A 234 -0.65 32.05 -11.92
CA GLY A 234 0.23 31.52 -10.88
C GLY A 234 0.58 30.06 -11.12
N ILE A 235 -0.44 29.25 -11.44
CA ILE A 235 -0.31 27.83 -11.78
C ILE A 235 0.60 27.64 -13.00
N ARG A 236 0.35 28.42 -14.07
CA ARG A 236 1.18 28.42 -15.28
C ARG A 236 2.64 28.74 -14.96
N LYS A 237 2.90 29.85 -14.25
CA LYS A 237 4.27 30.27 -13.88
C LYS A 237 4.97 29.24 -13.00
N LEU A 238 4.28 28.71 -11.99
CA LEU A 238 4.84 27.69 -11.10
C LEU A 238 5.26 26.45 -11.89
N THR A 239 4.39 25.98 -12.79
CA THR A 239 4.65 24.83 -13.65
C THR A 239 5.92 25.04 -14.47
N ILE A 240 6.03 26.17 -15.17
CA ILE A 240 7.20 26.51 -16.00
C ILE A 240 8.47 26.66 -15.15
N ASN A 241 8.39 27.31 -14.00
CA ASN A 241 9.54 27.49 -13.11
C ASN A 241 10.06 26.16 -12.56
N LYS A 242 9.16 25.24 -12.21
CA LYS A 242 9.55 23.90 -11.74
C LYS A 242 10.21 23.08 -12.84
N LEU A 243 9.65 23.10 -14.05
CA LEU A 243 10.23 22.39 -15.19
C LEU A 243 11.57 22.98 -15.63
N SER A 244 11.69 24.32 -15.71
CA SER A 244 12.94 24.98 -16.08
C SER A 244 14.06 24.78 -15.05
N GLY A 245 13.74 24.71 -13.76
CA GLY A 245 14.70 24.38 -12.70
C GLY A 245 15.29 22.97 -12.85
N LEU A 246 14.52 22.03 -13.38
CA LEU A 246 14.98 20.66 -13.63
C LEU A 246 15.89 20.57 -14.86
N CYS A 247 15.63 21.34 -15.93
CA CYS A 247 16.49 21.41 -17.11
C CYS A 247 17.87 22.05 -16.85
N LYS A 248 18.04 22.79 -15.74
CA LYS A 248 19.33 23.40 -15.35
C LYS A 248 20.17 22.52 -14.44
N ALA A 249 19.61 21.43 -13.91
CA ALA A 249 20.27 20.50 -13.00
C ALA A 249 20.82 19.24 -13.71
N SER A 250 20.61 19.14 -15.02
CA SER A 250 21.10 18.13 -15.96
C SER A 250 22.17 18.71 -16.86
#